data_AF-A0A430HEI2-F1
#
_entry.id   AF-A0A430HEI2-F1
#
_cell.length_a   1.000
_cell.length_b   1.000
_cell.length_c   1.000
_cell.angle_alpha   90.00
_cell.angle_beta   90.00
_cell.angle_gamma   90.00
#
_symmetry.space_group_name_H-M   'P 1'
#
loop_
_entity.id
_entity.type
_entity.pdbx_description
1 polymer ?
#
loop_
_entity_poly.entity_id
_entity_poly.type
_entity_poly.pdbx_seq_one_letter_code
_entity_poly.pdbx_strand_id
1 'polypeptide(L)'
;MIRSCLLAALLAGGAVHAQPLDGGDVARLRQAAAQDAQAAYDLGRMVRNGIGVAREPTQAFALIASSARRGHAPAMFTLSAMLAAGEGCAADLAAARRWLEAAADLEHPEALQQMAMYVQEGALGYPRDAQRAAQLLREAAHAMTHRAHGHPD
;
A
#
# COMPACT_ATOMS: atom_id res chain seq x y z
N MET A 1 -14.18 -35.41 30.15
CA MET A 1 -13.29 -34.23 30.22
C MET A 1 -13.51 -33.37 28.98
N ILE A 2 -14.69 -32.76 28.88
CA ILE A 2 -15.14 -31.93 27.75
C ILE A 2 -15.85 -30.72 28.37
N ARG A 3 -15.60 -29.53 27.80
CA ARG A 3 -16.31 -28.24 27.95
C ARG A 3 -16.15 -27.48 29.27
N SER A 4 -15.35 -26.41 29.21
CA SER A 4 -15.62 -25.09 29.80
C SER A 4 -14.90 -24.04 28.94
N CYS A 5 -15.61 -23.45 27.97
CA CYS A 5 -16.00 -22.03 27.98
C CYS A 5 -14.75 -21.11 28.01
N LEU A 6 -14.17 -20.65 26.89
CA LEU A 6 -14.80 -19.75 25.91
C LEU A 6 -15.67 -18.67 26.59
N LEU A 7 -15.10 -17.96 27.56
CA LEU A 7 -15.67 -16.72 28.09
C LEU A 7 -14.58 -15.84 28.71
N ALA A 8 -13.87 -15.08 27.87
CA ALA A 8 -13.15 -13.88 28.28
C ALA A 8 -12.93 -12.97 27.06
N ALA A 9 -14.00 -12.77 26.29
CA ALA A 9 -14.10 -11.64 25.38
C ALA A 9 -14.99 -10.59 26.08
N LEU A 10 -14.60 -9.32 25.92
CA LEU A 10 -15.23 -8.10 26.43
C LEU A 10 -14.93 -7.78 27.91
N LEU A 11 -13.95 -6.91 28.12
CA LEU A 11 -14.07 -5.65 28.88
C LEU A 11 -12.71 -4.94 28.91
N ALA A 12 -12.39 -4.19 27.87
CA ALA A 12 -11.53 -3.00 27.94
C ALA A 12 -11.52 -2.31 26.58
N GLY A 13 -12.41 -1.33 26.39
CA GLY A 13 -12.10 -0.22 25.51
C GLY A 13 -10.87 0.49 26.08
N GLY A 14 -9.79 0.54 25.32
CA GLY A 14 -8.55 1.14 25.76
C GLY A 14 -7.50 0.95 24.69
N ALA A 15 -7.18 2.06 24.02
CA ALA A 15 -6.01 2.31 23.19
C ALA A 15 -5.22 1.06 22.76
N VAL A 16 -5.18 0.81 21.44
CA VAL A 16 -4.14 -0.01 20.82
C VAL A 16 -2.80 0.63 21.21
N HIS A 17 -2.26 0.18 22.32
CA HIS A 17 -0.92 0.47 22.76
C HIS A 17 -0.06 -0.23 21.70
N ALA A 18 0.46 0.54 20.76
CA ALA A 18 1.38 0.06 19.74
C ALA A 18 2.67 -0.38 20.44
N GLN A 19 2.63 -1.57 21.03
CA GLN A 19 3.80 -2.30 21.49
C GLN A 19 4.70 -2.51 20.26
N PRO A 20 6.04 -2.39 20.40
CA PRO A 20 6.95 -2.77 19.34
C PRO A 20 6.65 -4.22 18.96
N LEU A 21 6.34 -4.46 17.67
CA LEU A 21 6.06 -5.80 17.15
C LEU A 21 7.20 -6.72 17.55
N ASP A 22 6.89 -7.76 18.33
CA ASP A 22 7.90 -8.70 18.78
C ASP A 22 8.31 -9.64 17.64
N GLY A 23 9.36 -10.46 17.86
CA GLY A 23 9.81 -11.42 16.85
C GLY A 23 8.75 -12.45 16.45
N GLY A 24 7.77 -12.72 17.33
CA GLY A 24 6.64 -13.62 17.08
C GLY A 24 5.56 -12.98 16.19
N ASP A 25 5.30 -11.69 16.36
CA ASP A 25 4.41 -10.90 15.52
C ASP A 25 4.91 -10.81 14.08
N VAL A 26 6.22 -10.60 13.91
CA VAL A 26 6.86 -10.60 12.59
C VAL A 26 6.78 -11.98 11.92
N ALA A 27 6.96 -13.06 12.68
CA ALA A 27 6.86 -14.41 12.14
C ALA A 27 5.43 -14.75 11.67
N ARG A 28 4.41 -14.37 12.45
CA ARG A 28 3.01 -14.51 12.06
C ARG A 28 2.68 -13.66 10.83
N LEU A 29 3.19 -12.42 10.77
CA LEU A 29 3.00 -11.54 9.62
C LEU A 29 3.66 -12.09 8.35
N ARG A 30 4.85 -12.71 8.46
CA ARG A 30 5.51 -13.41 7.34
C ARG A 30 4.69 -14.57 6.81
N GLN A 31 4.07 -15.35 7.69
CA GLN A 31 3.19 -16.43 7.28
C GLN A 31 1.93 -15.89 6.60
N ALA A 32 1.32 -14.84 7.15
CA ALA A 32 0.15 -14.19 6.57
C ALA A 32 0.46 -13.57 5.20
N ALA A 33 1.64 -12.97 5.01
CA ALA A 33 2.08 -12.38 3.75
C ALA A 33 2.10 -13.37 2.57
N ALA A 34 2.23 -14.67 2.83
CA ALA A 34 2.14 -15.69 1.78
C ALA A 34 0.73 -15.83 1.20
N GLN A 35 -0.31 -15.48 1.97
CA GLN A 35 -1.71 -15.72 1.62
C GLN A 35 -2.55 -14.45 1.53
N ASP A 36 -2.08 -13.32 2.09
CA ASP A 36 -2.84 -12.07 2.20
C ASP A 36 -2.05 -10.88 1.63
N ALA A 37 -2.71 -10.11 0.75
CA ALA A 37 -2.03 -9.05 0.00
C ALA A 37 -1.78 -7.83 0.89
N GLN A 38 -2.68 -7.55 1.82
CA GLN A 38 -2.52 -6.51 2.83
C GLN A 38 -1.36 -6.87 3.77
N ALA A 39 -1.29 -8.11 4.26
CA ALA A 39 -0.18 -8.58 5.10
C ALA A 39 1.17 -8.52 4.38
N ALA A 40 1.22 -8.89 3.10
CA ALA A 40 2.41 -8.75 2.27
C ALA A 40 2.85 -7.29 2.11
N TYR A 41 1.89 -6.38 1.95
CA TYR A 41 2.14 -4.95 1.87
C TYR A 41 2.66 -4.39 3.19
N ASP A 42 2.04 -4.75 4.31
CA ASP A 42 2.43 -4.28 5.64
C ASP A 42 3.82 -4.77 6.03
N LEU A 43 4.11 -6.05 5.78
CA LEU A 43 5.46 -6.57 5.95
C LEU A 43 6.46 -5.86 5.03
N GLY A 44 6.10 -5.64 3.76
CA GLY A 44 6.93 -4.90 2.82
C GLY A 44 7.28 -3.50 3.33
N ARG A 45 6.31 -2.77 3.88
CA ARG A 45 6.52 -1.45 4.49
C ARG A 45 7.40 -1.51 5.74
N MET A 46 7.20 -2.51 6.59
CA MET A 46 8.03 -2.72 7.78
C MET A 46 9.49 -2.97 7.38
N VAL A 47 9.72 -3.87 6.43
CA VAL A 47 11.05 -4.20 5.89
C VAL A 47 11.68 -2.99 5.18
N ARG A 48 10.89 -2.19 4.46
CA ARG A 48 11.39 -0.98 3.80
C ARG A 48 11.89 0.08 4.79
N ASN A 49 11.16 0.23 5.90
CA ASN A 49 11.40 1.28 6.89
C ASN A 49 12.24 0.82 8.09
N GLY A 50 12.53 -0.48 8.22
CA GLY A 50 13.27 -1.05 9.35
C GLY A 50 12.45 -1.12 10.66
N ILE A 51 11.12 -1.26 10.58
CA ILE A 51 10.23 -1.28 11.75
C ILE A 51 10.11 -2.72 12.25
N GLY A 52 10.70 -3.03 13.41
CA GLY A 52 10.66 -4.38 14.01
C GLY A 52 11.49 -5.45 13.26
N VAL A 53 12.10 -5.08 12.14
CA VAL A 53 12.95 -5.93 11.30
C VAL A 53 14.08 -5.10 10.70
N ALA A 54 15.16 -5.76 10.26
CA ALA A 54 16.23 -5.10 9.52
C ALA A 54 15.71 -4.49 8.21
N ARG A 55 16.27 -3.33 7.83
CA ARG A 55 15.92 -2.66 6.58
C ARG A 55 16.53 -3.41 5.40
N GLU A 56 15.69 -3.96 4.52
CA GLU A 56 16.12 -4.72 3.35
C GLU A 56 15.34 -4.28 2.10
N PRO A 57 15.82 -3.23 1.38
CA PRO A 57 15.08 -2.63 0.26
C PRO A 57 14.68 -3.63 -0.82
N THR A 58 15.54 -4.59 -1.16
CA THR A 58 15.26 -5.63 -2.16
C THR A 58 14.18 -6.60 -1.71
N GLN A 59 14.18 -6.98 -0.43
CA GLN A 59 13.12 -7.84 0.12
C GLN A 59 11.79 -7.08 0.21
N ALA A 60 11.83 -5.82 0.64
CA ALA A 60 10.66 -4.95 0.64
C ALA A 60 10.06 -4.83 -0.75
N PHE A 61 10.88 -4.61 -1.78
CA PHE A 61 10.43 -4.55 -3.17
C PHE A 61 9.70 -5.83 -3.58
N ALA A 62 10.25 -7.00 -3.28
CA ALA A 62 9.63 -8.28 -3.62
C ALA A 62 8.26 -8.48 -2.93
N LEU A 63 8.15 -8.10 -1.64
CA LEU A 63 6.91 -8.19 -0.87
C LEU A 63 5.83 -7.25 -1.38
N ILE A 64 6.19 -5.98 -1.62
CA ILE A 64 5.30 -4.97 -2.19
C ILE A 64 4.86 -5.39 -3.60
N ALA A 65 5.78 -5.88 -4.43
CA ALA A 65 5.45 -6.36 -5.77
C ALA A 65 4.52 -7.58 -5.75
N SER A 66 4.68 -8.48 -4.77
CA SER A 66 3.76 -9.60 -4.56
C SER A 66 2.35 -9.13 -4.22
N SER A 67 2.23 -8.15 -3.31
CA SER A 67 0.96 -7.55 -2.94
C SER A 67 0.29 -6.82 -4.11
N ALA A 68 1.06 -6.03 -4.87
CA ALA A 68 0.58 -5.30 -6.04
C ALA A 68 0.01 -6.25 -7.12
N ARG A 69 0.72 -7.36 -7.42
CA ARG A 69 0.24 -8.39 -8.37
C ARG A 69 -1.07 -9.06 -7.95
N ARG A 70 -1.43 -8.97 -6.68
CA ARG A 70 -2.67 -9.54 -6.13
C ARG A 70 -3.81 -8.54 -6.03
N GLY A 71 -3.67 -7.36 -6.66
CA GLY A 71 -4.76 -6.38 -6.73
C GLY A 71 -4.77 -5.34 -5.61
N HIS A 72 -3.76 -5.31 -4.73
CA HIS A 72 -3.76 -4.34 -3.63
C HIS A 72 -3.31 -2.95 -4.11
N ALA A 73 -4.26 -2.02 -4.24
CA ALA A 73 -4.01 -0.69 -4.80
C ALA A 73 -2.93 0.14 -4.04
N PRO A 74 -2.88 0.16 -2.70
CA PRO A 74 -1.78 0.82 -1.97
C PRO A 74 -0.39 0.23 -2.28
N ALA A 75 -0.30 -1.08 -2.54
CA ALA A 75 0.94 -1.71 -2.96
C ALA A 75 1.32 -1.35 -4.38
N MET A 76 0.36 -1.24 -5.31
CA MET A 76 0.63 -0.79 -6.69
C MET A 76 1.20 0.63 -6.70
N PHE A 77 0.58 1.53 -5.94
CA PHE A 77 1.09 2.90 -5.75
C PHE A 77 2.49 2.90 -5.16
N THR A 78 2.71 2.14 -4.09
CA THR A 78 4.03 2.06 -3.47
C THR A 78 5.08 1.47 -4.40
N LEU A 79 4.72 0.44 -5.18
CA LEU A 79 5.60 -0.18 -6.16
C LEU A 79 5.99 0.82 -7.27
N SER A 80 5.05 1.66 -7.72
CA SER A 80 5.36 2.70 -8.70
C SER A 80 6.42 3.68 -8.18
N ALA A 81 6.31 4.10 -6.93
CA ALA A 81 7.29 4.99 -6.31
C ALA A 81 8.66 4.31 -6.16
N MET A 82 8.69 3.04 -5.73
CA MET A 82 9.93 2.27 -5.60
C MET A 82 10.62 2.06 -6.95
N LEU A 83 9.86 1.77 -8.01
CA LEU A 83 10.38 1.65 -9.38
C LEU A 83 10.88 2.97 -9.94
N ALA A 84 10.19 4.09 -9.65
CA ALA A 84 10.63 5.41 -10.08
C ALA A 84 11.93 5.83 -9.39
N ALA A 85 12.09 5.47 -8.11
CA ALA A 85 13.28 5.79 -7.31
C ALA A 85 14.43 4.78 -7.48
N GLY A 86 14.18 3.59 -8.03
CA GLY A 86 15.14 2.49 -8.00
C GLY A 86 15.40 1.96 -6.58
N GLU A 87 14.38 1.97 -5.70
CA GLU A 87 14.51 1.44 -4.35
C GLU A 87 14.35 -0.08 -4.35
N GLY A 88 15.43 -0.80 -4.01
CA GLY A 88 15.44 -2.27 -3.99
C GLY A 88 15.41 -2.94 -5.37
N CYS A 89 15.54 -2.15 -6.44
CA CYS A 89 15.58 -2.59 -7.84
C CYS A 89 16.29 -1.53 -8.71
N ALA A 90 16.55 -1.83 -9.98
CA ALA A 90 16.94 -0.80 -10.94
C ALA A 90 15.72 0.09 -11.26
N ALA A 91 15.94 1.40 -11.43
CA ALA A 91 14.86 2.31 -11.76
C ALA A 91 14.23 1.96 -13.13
N ASP A 92 12.90 1.91 -13.18
CA ASP A 92 12.13 1.66 -14.40
C ASP A 92 10.90 2.57 -14.40
N LEU A 93 11.04 3.71 -15.06
CA LEU A 93 9.99 4.73 -15.15
C LEU A 93 8.77 4.24 -15.94
N ALA A 94 8.96 3.33 -16.91
CA ALA A 94 7.86 2.78 -17.69
C ALA A 94 7.04 1.81 -16.85
N ALA A 95 7.69 0.94 -16.07
CA ALA A 95 7.01 0.08 -15.10
C ALA A 95 6.36 0.90 -13.98
N ALA A 96 7.04 1.93 -13.46
CA ALA A 96 6.48 2.83 -12.46
C ALA A 96 5.17 3.44 -12.95
N ARG A 97 5.15 3.98 -14.18
CA ARG A 97 3.95 4.52 -14.80
C ARG A 97 2.82 3.50 -14.86
N ARG A 98 3.07 2.29 -15.36
CA ARG A 98 2.03 1.25 -15.47
C ARG A 98 1.40 0.89 -14.13
N TRP A 99 2.21 0.78 -13.08
CA TRP A 99 1.69 0.49 -11.74
C TRP A 99 0.96 1.67 -11.11
N LEU A 100 1.36 2.90 -11.43
CA LEU A 100 0.63 4.11 -11.03
C LEU A 100 -0.74 4.17 -11.71
N GLU A 101 -0.80 3.91 -13.02
CA GLU A 101 -2.05 3.83 -13.80
C GLU A 101 -2.95 2.73 -13.22
N ALA A 102 -2.41 1.52 -12.95
CA ALA A 102 -3.18 0.44 -12.35
C ALA A 102 -3.75 0.79 -10.96
N ALA A 103 -3.03 1.55 -10.14
CA ALA A 103 -3.54 2.04 -8.86
C ALA A 103 -4.63 3.10 -9.04
N ALA A 104 -4.45 4.00 -10.01
CA ALA A 104 -5.43 5.04 -10.36
C ALA A 104 -6.74 4.43 -10.93
N ASP A 105 -6.65 3.37 -11.72
CA ASP A 105 -7.80 2.63 -12.25
C ASP A 105 -8.64 1.97 -11.14
N LEU A 106 -8.02 1.66 -10.00
CA LEU A 106 -8.70 1.20 -8.78
C LEU A 106 -9.16 2.36 -7.89
N GLU A 107 -9.25 3.57 -8.44
CA GLU A 107 -9.64 4.80 -7.76
C GLU A 107 -8.80 5.10 -6.51
N HIS A 108 -7.52 4.69 -6.49
CA HIS A 108 -6.66 4.99 -5.35
C HIS A 108 -6.36 6.51 -5.31
N PRO A 109 -6.78 7.25 -4.26
CA PRO A 109 -6.69 8.71 -4.26
C PRO A 109 -5.27 9.23 -4.43
N GLU A 110 -4.33 8.64 -3.71
CA GLU A 110 -2.93 9.05 -3.75
C GLU A 110 -2.29 8.79 -5.12
N ALA A 111 -2.69 7.72 -5.80
CA ALA A 111 -2.24 7.46 -7.17
C ALA A 111 -2.82 8.48 -8.16
N LEU A 112 -4.12 8.78 -8.07
CA LEU A 112 -4.78 9.79 -8.91
C LEU A 112 -4.15 11.17 -8.74
N GLN A 113 -3.85 11.57 -7.49
CA GLN A 113 -3.18 12.83 -7.20
C GLN A 113 -1.76 12.88 -7.79
N GLN A 114 -0.97 11.82 -7.60
CA GLN A 114 0.39 11.76 -8.16
C GLN A 114 0.38 11.72 -9.69
N MET A 115 -0.55 10.98 -10.30
CA MET A 115 -0.73 10.99 -11.75
C MET A 115 -1.11 12.38 -12.27
N ALA A 116 -1.99 13.10 -11.59
CA ALA A 116 -2.35 14.47 -11.95
C ALA A 116 -1.13 15.41 -11.94
N MET A 117 -0.27 15.30 -10.92
CA MET A 117 0.98 16.05 -10.82
C MET A 117 1.91 15.74 -12.00
N TYR A 118 2.12 14.47 -12.32
CA TYR A 118 2.95 14.08 -13.48
C TYR A 118 2.39 14.57 -14.81
N VAL A 119 1.06 14.52 -14.99
CA VAL A 119 0.38 15.04 -16.19
C VAL A 119 0.47 16.56 -16.26
N GLN A 120 0.41 17.27 -15.14
CA GLN A 120 0.57 18.73 -15.11
C GLN A 120 2.01 19.14 -15.48
N GLU A 121 2.99 18.39 -14.99
CA GLU A 121 4.42 18.69 -15.17
C GLU A 121 5.00 18.12 -16.47
N GLY A 122 4.32 17.17 -17.11
CA GLY A 122 4.83 16.45 -18.28
C GLY A 122 5.95 15.47 -17.92
N ALA A 123 5.84 14.80 -16.78
CA ALA A 123 6.85 13.94 -16.20
C ALA A 123 6.41 12.46 -16.25
N LEU A 124 7.33 11.53 -15.95
CA LEU A 124 7.10 10.08 -16.00
C LEU A 124 6.57 9.56 -17.36
N GLY A 125 6.79 10.32 -18.44
CA GLY A 125 6.32 10.00 -19.79
C GLY A 125 4.91 10.48 -20.13
N TYR A 126 4.25 11.24 -19.25
CA TYR A 126 2.97 11.89 -19.55
C TYR A 126 3.18 13.18 -20.36
N PRO A 127 2.30 13.48 -21.34
CA PRO A 127 2.26 14.81 -21.93
C PRO A 127 1.69 15.82 -20.94
N ARG A 128 2.11 17.09 -21.06
CA ARG A 128 1.53 18.19 -20.26
C ARG A 128 0.08 18.41 -20.64
N ASP A 129 -0.84 18.25 -19.68
CA ASP A 129 -2.25 18.52 -19.87
C ASP A 129 -2.94 19.00 -18.58
N ALA A 130 -3.15 20.31 -18.46
CA ALA A 130 -3.79 20.91 -17.30
C ALA A 130 -5.27 20.50 -17.14
N GLN A 131 -5.99 20.24 -18.24
CA GLN A 131 -7.39 19.83 -18.19
C GLN A 131 -7.51 18.41 -17.66
N ARG A 132 -6.67 17.50 -18.17
CA ARG A 132 -6.62 16.12 -17.67
C ARG A 132 -6.15 16.06 -16.22
N ALA A 133 -5.14 16.85 -15.83
CA ALA A 133 -4.70 16.95 -14.44
C ALA A 133 -5.84 17.41 -13.51
N ALA A 134 -6.59 18.45 -13.89
CA ALA A 134 -7.74 18.92 -13.12
C ALA A 134 -8.85 17.85 -13.02
N GLN A 135 -9.06 17.06 -14.07
CA GLN A 135 -10.00 15.93 -14.02
C GLN A 135 -9.56 14.86 -13.01
N LEU A 136 -8.31 14.43 -13.07
CA LEU A 136 -7.74 13.44 -12.15
C LEU A 136 -7.82 13.90 -10.68
N LEU A 137 -7.63 15.20 -10.41
CA LEU A 137 -7.80 15.75 -9.06
C LEU A 137 -9.26 15.70 -8.57
N ARG A 138 -10.24 15.88 -9.46
CA ARG A 138 -11.66 15.70 -9.12
C ARG A 138 -12.00 14.23 -8.84
N GLU A 139 -11.48 13.32 -9.67
CA GLU A 139 -11.60 11.88 -9.46
C GLU A 139 -10.99 11.48 -8.10
N ALA A 140 -9.79 12.00 -7.77
CA ALA A 140 -9.16 11.77 -6.47
C ALA A 140 -10.02 12.26 -5.30
N ALA A 141 -10.55 13.48 -5.38
CA ALA A 141 -11.41 14.04 -4.33
C ALA A 141 -12.67 13.19 -4.12
N HIS A 142 -13.27 12.68 -5.19
CA HIS A 142 -14.42 11.78 -5.12
C HIS A 142 -14.07 10.43 -4.50
N ALA A 143 -12.92 9.86 -4.84
CA ALA A 143 -12.45 8.62 -4.24
C ALA A 143 -12.19 8.77 -2.72
N MET A 144 -11.67 9.93 -2.28
CA MET A 144 -11.47 10.22 -0.86
C MET A 144 -12.80 10.29 -0.10
N THR A 145 -13.83 10.89 -0.69
CA THR A 145 -15.14 10.98 -0.04
C THR A 145 -15.84 9.62 0.00
N HIS A 146 -15.80 8.83 -1.08
CA HIS A 146 -16.40 7.49 -1.07
C HIS A 146 -15.71 6.52 -0.11
N ARG A 147 -14.37 6.56 -0.02
CA ARG A 147 -13.61 5.71 0.90
C ARG A 147 -13.83 6.06 2.38
N ALA A 148 -14.18 7.32 2.68
CA ALA A 148 -14.56 7.74 4.03
C ALA A 148 -15.94 7.20 4.48
N HIS A 149 -16.82 6.83 3.55
CA HIS A 149 -18.17 6.31 3.85
C HIS A 149 -18.31 4.79 3.66
N GLY A 150 -17.21 4.10 3.34
CA GLY A 150 -17.18 2.68 2.94
C GLY A 150 -16.70 1.69 4.00
N HIS A 151 -16.96 1.93 5.30
CA HIS A 151 -16.90 0.86 6.29
C HIS A 151 -18.31 0.26 6.40
N PRO A 152 -18.60 -0.93 5.85
CA PRO A 152 -19.76 -1.68 6.30
C PRO A 152 -19.47 -2.17 7.72
N ASP A 153 -20.41 -1.88 8.63
CA ASP A 153 -20.50 -2.47 9.97
C ASP A 153 -20.60 -4.01 9.91
#